data_AF-A0A945L700-F1
#
_entry.id   AF-A0A945L700-F1
#
_cell.length_a   1.000
_cell.length_b   1.000
_cell.length_c   1.000
_cell.angle_alpha   90.00
_cell.angle_beta   90.00
_cell.angle_gamma   90.00
#
_symmetry.space_group_name_H-M   'P 1'
#
loop_
_entity.id
_entity.type
_entity.pdbx_description
1 polymer ?
#
loop_
_entity_poly.entity_id
_entity_poly.type
_entity_poly.pdbx_seq_one_letter_code
_entity_poly.pdbx_strand_id
1 'polypeptide(L)'
;MFDIGVGELIALGVLGLLIFGPERLPRAAADAAKWLRQIREMGATARKELSESSGLDLQDTINTVKGLGEYHPRKLATSLFTDDVSAEETDGAKKPEKPAFDPDAT
;
A
#
# COMPACT_ATOMS: atom_id res chain seq x y z
N MET A 1 -8.83 -0.93 1.47
CA MET A 1 -9.45 -1.37 2.74
C MET A 1 -10.13 -2.70 2.48
N PHE A 2 -9.94 -3.68 3.36
CA PHE A 2 -10.75 -4.90 3.34
C PHE A 2 -11.91 -4.67 4.30
N ASP A 3 -13.04 -4.19 3.76
CA ASP A 3 -14.31 -4.09 4.47
C ASP A 3 -14.95 -5.48 4.54
N ILE A 4 -14.29 -6.41 5.25
CA ILE A 4 -14.81 -7.77 5.50
C ILE A 4 -15.10 -7.90 6.99
N GLY A 5 -16.38 -7.88 7.33
CA GLY A 5 -16.90 -8.18 8.65
C GLY A 5 -17.09 -9.69 8.87
N VAL A 6 -17.45 -10.04 10.11
CA VAL A 6 -17.68 -11.43 10.53
C VAL A 6 -18.78 -12.10 9.70
N GLY A 7 -19.83 -11.37 9.34
CA GLY A 7 -20.93 -11.88 8.52
C GLY A 7 -20.50 -12.26 7.10
N GLU A 8 -19.67 -11.44 6.46
CA GLU A 8 -19.14 -11.73 5.11
C GLU A 8 -18.16 -12.90 5.14
N LEU A 9 -17.34 -13.03 6.20
CA LEU A 9 -16.47 -14.18 6.39
C LEU A 9 -17.26 -15.49 6.48
N ILE A 10 -18.37 -15.51 7.23
CA ILE A 10 -19.26 -16.67 7.32
C ILE A 10 -19.91 -16.95 5.96
N ALA A 11 -20.40 -15.93 5.27
CA ALA A 11 -21.01 -16.08 3.95
C ALA A 11 -20.02 -16.68 2.92
N LEU A 12 -18.76 -16.21 2.92
CA LEU A 12 -17.70 -16.77 2.10
C LEU A 12 -17.35 -18.21 2.50
N GLY A 13 -17.37 -18.53 3.79
CA GLY A 13 -17.19 -19.89 4.29
C GLY A 13 -18.27 -20.82 3.75
N VAL A 14 -19.55 -20.44 3.88
CA VAL A 14 -20.69 -21.22 3.35
C VAL A 14 -20.60 -21.36 1.83
N LEU A 15 -20.26 -20.29 1.12
CA LEU A 15 -20.08 -20.33 -0.34
C LEU A 15 -18.94 -21.27 -0.75
N GLY A 16 -17.81 -21.22 -0.06
CA GLY A 16 -16.69 -22.13 -0.28
C GLY A 16 -17.08 -23.59 -0.03
N LEU A 17 -17.85 -23.85 1.03
CA LEU A 17 -18.38 -25.18 1.33
C LEU A 17 -19.36 -25.66 0.25
N LEU A 18 -20.16 -24.77 -0.36
CA LEU A 18 -21.10 -25.13 -1.42
C LEU A 18 -20.39 -25.43 -2.75
N ILE A 19 -19.38 -24.62 -3.11
CA ILE A 19 -18.64 -24.76 -4.37
C ILE A 19 -17.73 -25.99 -4.35
N PHE A 20 -16.93 -26.13 -3.28
CA PHE A 20 -15.94 -27.21 -3.19
C PHE A 20 -16.47 -28.43 -2.46
N GLY A 21 -17.39 -28.27 -1.51
CA GLY A 21 -17.82 -29.31 -0.59
C GLY A 21 -17.02 -29.28 0.74
N PRO A 22 -17.65 -29.65 1.87
CA PRO A 22 -17.02 -29.63 3.19
C PRO A 22 -15.79 -30.52 3.32
N GLU A 23 -15.75 -31.62 2.56
CA GLU A 23 -14.61 -32.54 2.60
C GLU A 23 -13.43 -32.08 1.74
N ARG A 24 -13.69 -31.28 0.69
CA ARG A 24 -12.66 -30.90 -0.30
C ARG A 24 -12.03 -29.56 -0.01
N LEU A 25 -12.77 -28.63 0.60
CA LEU A 25 -12.27 -27.31 1.01
C LEU A 25 -10.98 -27.40 1.86
N PRO A 26 -10.91 -28.19 2.96
CA PRO A 26 -9.69 -28.27 3.76
C PRO A 26 -8.50 -28.83 2.97
N ARG A 27 -8.76 -29.75 2.04
CA ARG A 27 -7.70 -30.29 1.18
C ARG A 27 -7.21 -29.28 0.15
N ALA A 28 -8.12 -28.55 -0.49
CA ALA A 28 -7.79 -27.46 -1.42
C ALA A 28 -6.99 -26.34 -0.73
N ALA A 29 -7.38 -25.96 0.49
CA ALA A 29 -6.64 -24.99 1.29
C ALA A 29 -5.23 -25.48 1.64
N ALA A 30 -5.08 -26.76 2.01
CA ALA A 30 -3.78 -27.36 2.29
C ALA A 30 -2.87 -27.37 1.05
N ASP A 31 -3.42 -27.66 -0.13
CA ASP A 31 -2.66 -27.68 -1.37
C ASP A 31 -2.27 -26.27 -1.82
N ALA A 32 -3.16 -25.29 -1.68
CA ALA A 32 -2.85 -23.88 -1.88
C ALA A 32 -1.75 -23.38 -0.92
N ALA A 33 -1.79 -23.79 0.35
CA ALA A 33 -0.76 -23.45 1.32
C ALA A 33 0.61 -24.03 0.95
N LYS A 34 0.65 -25.29 0.47
CA LYS A 34 1.89 -25.90 -0.03
C LYS A 34 2.45 -25.15 -1.23
N TRP A 35 1.59 -24.77 -2.18
CA TRP A 35 1.98 -23.98 -3.35
C TRP A 35 2.53 -22.62 -2.94
N LEU A 36 1.85 -21.91 -2.03
CA LEU A 36 2.33 -20.63 -1.52
C LEU A 36 3.69 -20.78 -0.83
N ARG A 37 3.90 -21.88 -0.10
CA ARG A 37 5.19 -22.16 0.55
C ARG A 37 6.29 -22.41 -0.48
N GLN A 38 6.02 -23.20 -1.51
CA GLN A 38 6.97 -23.43 -2.60
C GLN A 38 7.34 -22.13 -3.32
N ILE A 39 6.35 -21.28 -3.65
CA ILE A 39 6.60 -19.98 -4.28
C ILE A 39 7.48 -19.10 -3.37
N ARG A 40 7.21 -19.09 -2.06
CA ARG A 40 8.02 -18.34 -1.08
C ARG A 40 9.45 -18.88 -0.99
N GLU A 41 9.62 -20.21 -0.95
CA GLU A 41 10.93 -20.86 -0.93
C GLU A 41 11.71 -20.56 -2.21
N MET A 42 11.08 -20.67 -3.39
CA MET A 42 11.68 -20.34 -4.68
C MET A 42 12.13 -18.87 -4.75
N GLY A 43 11.29 -17.93 -4.30
CA GLY A 43 11.66 -16.51 -4.25
C GLY A 43 12.82 -16.23 -3.28
N ALA A 44 12.85 -16.93 -2.13
CA ALA A 44 13.95 -16.81 -1.18
C ALA A 44 15.27 -17.36 -1.76
N THR A 45 15.22 -18.51 -2.43
CA THR A 45 16.39 -19.12 -3.09
C THR A 45 16.90 -18.24 -4.23
N ALA A 46 16.02 -17.76 -5.10
CA ALA A 46 16.42 -16.85 -6.19
C ALA A 46 17.05 -15.56 -5.66
N ARG A 47 16.49 -14.97 -4.59
CA ARG A 47 17.08 -13.81 -3.92
C ARG A 47 18.47 -14.11 -3.34
N LYS A 48 18.65 -15.31 -2.75
CA LYS A 48 19.92 -15.78 -2.19
C LYS A 48 20.99 -15.92 -3.27
N GLU A 49 20.66 -16.63 -4.36
CA GLU A 49 21.57 -16.81 -5.50
C GLU A 49 21.96 -15.47 -6.14
N LEU A 50 21.02 -14.52 -6.25
CA LEU A 50 21.28 -13.21 -6.82
C LEU A 50 22.16 -12.34 -5.89
N SER A 51 21.94 -12.42 -4.57
CA SER A 51 22.80 -11.74 -3.58
C SER A 51 24.22 -12.31 -3.53
N GLU A 52 24.37 -13.63 -3.67
CA GLU A 52 25.67 -14.31 -3.65
C GLU A 52 26.46 -14.09 -4.96
N SER A 53 25.77 -14.01 -6.11
CA SER A 53 26.41 -13.91 -7.43
C SER A 53 26.72 -12.49 -7.89
N SER A 54 25.89 -11.51 -7.52
CA SER A 54 25.98 -10.14 -8.08
C SER A 54 26.65 -9.13 -7.14
N GLY A 55 26.93 -9.49 -5.88
CA GLY A 55 27.52 -8.59 -4.87
C GLY A 55 26.66 -7.37 -4.51
N LEU A 56 25.51 -7.21 -5.17
CA LEU A 56 24.50 -6.19 -4.92
C LEU A 56 23.56 -6.72 -3.84
N ASP A 57 23.55 -6.08 -2.67
CA ASP A 57 22.63 -6.45 -1.61
C ASP A 57 21.21 -5.99 -2.01
N LEU A 58 20.44 -6.90 -2.60
CA LEU A 58 19.06 -6.63 -2.99
C LEU A 58 18.19 -6.16 -1.82
N GLN A 59 18.58 -6.46 -0.57
CA GLN A 59 17.94 -5.89 0.60
C GLN A 59 18.07 -4.37 0.63
N ASP A 60 19.26 -3.84 0.37
CA ASP A 60 19.51 -2.41 0.34
C ASP A 60 18.77 -1.72 -0.80
N THR A 61 18.72 -2.34 -1.98
CA THR A 61 17.94 -1.80 -3.11
C THR A 61 16.43 -1.78 -2.78
N ILE A 62 15.88 -2.86 -2.21
CA ILE A 62 14.46 -2.92 -1.84
C ILE A 62 14.14 -1.91 -0.73
N ASN A 63 15.02 -1.78 0.27
CA ASN A 63 14.88 -0.81 1.37
C ASN A 63 14.97 0.63 0.85
N THR A 64 15.88 0.90 -0.08
CA THR A 64 16.01 2.20 -0.76
C THR A 64 14.75 2.53 -1.55
N VAL A 65 14.22 1.58 -2.32
CA VAL A 65 12.98 1.76 -3.10
C VAL A 65 11.77 1.96 -2.19
N LYS A 66 11.67 1.24 -1.06
CA LYS A 66 10.64 1.48 -0.05
C LYS A 66 10.74 2.89 0.53
N GLY A 67 11.95 3.33 0.89
CA GLY A 67 12.20 4.67 1.41
C GLY A 67 11.81 5.77 0.40
N LEU A 68 12.07 5.55 -0.89
CA LEU A 68 11.65 6.47 -1.96
C LEU A 68 10.12 6.54 -2.13
N GLY A 69 9.41 5.43 -1.92
CA GLY A 69 7.95 5.39 -1.98
C GLY A 69 7.23 6.14 -0.85
N GLU A 70 7.90 6.29 0.30
CA GLU A 70 7.38 7.02 1.46
C GLU A 70 7.52 8.54 1.32
N TYR A 71 8.44 9.03 0.48
CA TYR A 71 8.47 10.44 0.08
C TYR A 71 7.41 10.68 -0.98
N HIS A 72 6.22 11.09 -0.55
CA HIS A 72 5.09 11.40 -1.41
C HIS A 72 5.52 12.15 -2.69
N PRO A 73 5.33 11.58 -3.89
CA PRO A 73 5.72 12.21 -5.14
C PRO A 73 5.01 13.54 -5.36
N ARG A 74 3.83 13.71 -4.73
CA ARG A 74 3.11 14.99 -4.68
C ARG A 74 3.93 16.10 -4.03
N LYS A 75 4.70 15.82 -2.98
CA LYS A 75 5.52 16.85 -2.30
C LYS A 75 6.75 17.23 -3.11
N LEU A 76 7.38 16.26 -3.79
CA LEU A 76 8.47 16.52 -4.73
C LEU A 76 7.99 17.30 -5.97
N ALA A 77 6.84 16.93 -6.54
CA ALA A 77 6.23 17.69 -7.61
C ALA A 77 5.90 19.11 -7.13
N THR A 78 5.27 19.26 -5.96
CA THR A 78 4.96 20.57 -5.41
C THR A 78 6.22 21.41 -5.14
N SER A 79 7.33 20.85 -4.65
CA SER A 79 8.55 21.63 -4.45
C SER A 79 9.19 22.08 -5.78
N LEU A 80 9.19 21.23 -6.82
CA LEU A 80 9.69 21.60 -8.14
C LEU A 80 8.80 22.65 -8.83
N PHE A 81 7.47 22.53 -8.69
CA PHE A 81 6.51 23.52 -9.21
C PHE A 81 6.48 24.82 -8.40
N THR A 82 6.84 24.80 -7.11
CA THR A 82 6.82 26.01 -6.25
C THR A 82 8.13 26.79 -6.34
N ASP A 83 9.26 26.13 -6.62
CA ASP A 83 10.53 26.80 -6.92
C ASP A 83 10.46 27.58 -8.25
N ASP A 84 9.79 27.04 -9.28
CA ASP A 84 9.55 27.77 -10.55
C ASP A 84 8.54 28.94 -10.40
N VAL A 85 7.69 28.92 -9.37
CA VAL A 85 6.70 30.00 -9.10
C VAL A 85 7.25 31.06 -8.14
N SER A 86 8.41 30.83 -7.51
CA SER A 86 9.00 31.80 -6.57
C SER A 86 9.91 32.84 -7.24
N ALA A 87 10.05 32.81 -8.57
CA ALA A 87 10.89 33.75 -9.30
C ALA A 87 10.14 34.94 -9.94
N GLU A 88 8.81 35.02 -9.90
CA GLU A 88 8.08 36.22 -10.35
C GLU A 88 6.88 36.59 -9.47
N GLU A 89 6.73 37.91 -9.28
CA GLU A 89 5.61 38.69 -8.73
C GLU A 89 5.41 38.62 -7.20
N THR A 90 5.96 39.56 -6.43
CA THR A 90 5.43 40.92 -6.18
C THR A 90 3.89 41.02 -6.12
N ASP A 91 3.44 41.38 -4.92
CA ASP A 91 2.23 42.17 -4.63
C ASP A 91 0.87 41.45 -4.49
N GLY A 92 0.26 41.69 -3.32
CA GLY A 92 -1.18 41.74 -3.07
C GLY A 92 -2.04 40.49 -3.26
N ALA A 93 -2.22 39.66 -2.20
CA ALA A 93 -3.48 38.94 -2.03
C ALA A 93 -3.75 38.51 -0.57
N LYS A 94 -4.65 39.27 0.06
CA LYS A 94 -5.23 39.12 1.39
C LYS A 94 -5.90 37.74 1.56
N LYS A 95 -5.48 36.99 2.58
CA LYS A 95 -6.12 35.73 3.03
C LYS A 95 -7.55 36.00 3.49
N PRO A 96 -8.58 35.25 3.05
CA PRO A 96 -9.93 35.44 3.57
C PRO A 96 -10.01 34.90 5.00
N GLU A 97 -10.15 35.81 5.97
CA GLU A 97 -10.58 35.46 7.33
C GLU A 97 -12.05 34.99 7.28
N LYS A 98 -12.31 33.81 7.85
CA LYS A 98 -13.69 33.32 8.04
C LYS A 98 -14.36 34.15 9.14
N PRO A 99 -15.56 34.70 8.95
CA PRO A 99 -16.24 35.41 10.02
C PRO A 99 -16.62 34.44 11.14
N ALA A 100 -16.35 34.84 12.39
CA ALA A 100 -16.80 34.13 13.58
C ALA A 100 -18.33 34.24 13.66
N PHE A 101 -19.02 33.10 13.72
CA PHE A 101 -20.46 33.06 13.91
C PHE A 101 -20.74 33.30 15.40
N ASP A 102 -21.42 34.40 15.73
CA ASP A 102 -21.84 34.75 17.09
C ASP A 102 -23.28 34.26 17.31
N PRO A 103 -23.50 33.23 18.14
CA PRO A 103 -24.82 32.64 18.34
C PRO A 103 -25.75 33.42 19.29
N ASP A 104 -25.34 34.58 19.83
CA ASP A 104 -26.19 35.41 20.70
C ASP A 104 -26.86 36.61 19.99
N ALA A 105 -26.83 36.68 18.65
CA ALA A 105 -27.69 37.58 17.90
C ALA A 105 -29.08 36.93 17.71
N THR A 106 -30.09 37.47 18.42
CA THR A 106 -31.51 37.06 18.48
C THR A 106 -32.18 36.75 17.14
#